data_AF-A0A9I9CHI3-F1
#
_entry.id   AF-A0A9I9CHI3-F1
#
_cell.length_a   1.000
_cell.length_b   1.000
_cell.length_c   1.000
_cell.angle_alpha   90.00
_cell.angle_beta   90.00
_cell.angle_gamma   90.00
#
_symmetry.space_group_name_H-M   'P 1'
#
loop_
_entity.id
_entity.type
_entity.pdbx_description
1 polymer ?
#
loop_
_entity_poly.entity_id
_entity_poly.type
_entity_poly.pdbx_seq_one_letter_code
_entity_poly.pdbx_strand_id
1 'polypeptide(L)'
;MEDFHTESLARRYVTSIYWSITTITTIGYGDLHPVNEQEVTFCVFYLFFILGLQAYLIGNMTNLIVHGTSRTRKFRDTIQASSNFANRNQLPVRLQEQMLAHLCLKFRTDLEGLQQQETVDSLPKAIRSSIALHLFYSLVDRTYLFNGVSTDLIFQLVTEMKAEYFPPKEDIILQNEAPTDFYIIVTGAVDLITQRNGMEEIVGEAKKGDVVGEIGVLSYKPQLFTVRTSRLSQLLRLNRTSFFNLVQASVGDGAIIMNNLLKRLKEIKDPIMEEILQEAEEALSRAKTEMPLTSYHAADSGDDLLLHQLLKRGSNPNEVDAKDGKTALHIAAAKGKEHCVALLLEYGANPNQRDFEGNVPVWQAIQGKHESIVKLLMDNGAKISSGNVAQFACTAAEQNSIDMLKSIIHCGGDITLPRSNGTTALHMAVCEGNSETVKFLLDQGADIDKPDVNGWTPRGLADHQGHEKIKELFSVKQAVHTPAAFHIPQDPESKYIKFPSESNMPPRISENSCPSPVQESMFYDRPPRRRSNNYQNSLVGFMTTNNTGEVLFCLLKKLIVSIS
;
A
#
# COMPACT_ATOMS: atom_id res chain seq x y z
N MET A 1 -76.19 9.20 -61.91
CA MET A 1 -76.86 7.91 -62.21
C MET A 1 -78.35 8.12 -62.02
N GLU A 2 -79.16 7.98 -63.06
CA GLU A 2 -80.57 8.39 -63.04
C GLU A 2 -81.51 7.40 -62.30
N ASP A 3 -81.11 6.15 -62.05
CA ASP A 3 -81.93 5.13 -61.36
C ASP A 3 -81.25 4.46 -60.15
N PHE A 4 -80.50 5.21 -59.34
CA PHE A 4 -79.81 4.61 -58.17
C PHE A 4 -80.79 4.09 -57.11
N HIS A 5 -82.04 4.56 -57.07
CA HIS A 5 -83.06 4.16 -56.09
C HIS A 5 -83.68 2.78 -56.31
N THR A 6 -83.43 2.12 -57.43
CA THR A 6 -83.88 0.74 -57.71
C THR A 6 -82.77 -0.30 -57.54
N GLU A 7 -81.52 0.13 -57.40
CA GLU A 7 -80.37 -0.77 -57.26
C GLU A 7 -80.28 -1.46 -55.89
N SER A 8 -79.62 -2.62 -55.84
CA SER A 8 -79.33 -3.32 -54.59
C SER A 8 -78.54 -2.44 -53.60
N LEU A 9 -78.83 -2.59 -52.30
CA LEU A 9 -78.18 -1.83 -51.23
C LEU A 9 -76.65 -2.01 -51.20
N ALA A 10 -76.18 -3.23 -51.53
CA ALA A 10 -74.76 -3.53 -51.63
C ALA A 10 -74.05 -2.66 -52.68
N ARG A 11 -74.67 -2.49 -53.86
CA ARG A 11 -74.09 -1.67 -54.93
C ARG A 11 -73.99 -0.21 -54.52
N ARG A 12 -75.04 0.34 -53.89
CA ARG A 12 -75.02 1.73 -53.39
C ARG A 12 -73.97 1.96 -52.32
N TYR A 13 -73.85 1.03 -51.37
CA TYR A 13 -72.85 1.12 -50.30
C TYR A 13 -71.43 1.06 -50.86
N VAL A 14 -71.15 0.12 -51.77
CA VAL A 14 -69.84 0.02 -52.44
C VAL A 14 -69.51 1.29 -53.22
N THR A 15 -70.47 1.85 -53.97
CA THR A 15 -70.27 3.12 -54.68
C THR A 15 -69.99 4.28 -53.72
N SER A 16 -70.66 4.33 -52.55
CA SER A 16 -70.40 5.35 -51.53
C SER A 16 -69.02 5.22 -50.88
N ILE A 17 -68.56 3.99 -50.58
CA ILE A 17 -67.20 3.74 -50.10
C ILE A 17 -66.19 4.10 -51.18
N TYR A 18 -66.47 3.75 -52.44
CA TYR A 18 -65.59 4.06 -53.56
C TYR A 18 -65.37 5.58 -53.69
N TRP A 19 -66.45 6.38 -53.59
CA TRP A 19 -66.32 7.84 -53.55
C TRP A 19 -65.54 8.33 -52.33
N SER A 20 -65.82 7.78 -51.14
CA SER A 20 -65.14 8.16 -49.90
C SER A 20 -63.64 7.81 -49.91
N ILE A 21 -63.26 6.63 -50.41
CA ILE A 21 -61.86 6.19 -50.40
C ILE A 21 -61.04 6.96 -51.43
N THR A 22 -61.58 7.21 -52.62
CA THR A 22 -60.89 7.97 -53.68
C THR A 22 -60.65 9.43 -53.32
N THR A 23 -61.54 10.00 -52.50
CA THR A 23 -61.37 11.33 -51.91
C THR A 23 -60.41 11.31 -50.71
N ILE A 24 -60.53 10.34 -49.78
CA ILE A 24 -59.59 10.15 -48.65
C ILE A 24 -58.16 9.94 -49.10
N THR A 25 -57.92 9.19 -50.19
CA THR A 25 -56.57 8.97 -50.73
C THR A 25 -56.13 10.04 -51.71
N THR A 26 -56.92 11.12 -51.89
CA THR A 26 -56.60 12.26 -52.78
C THR A 26 -56.31 11.86 -54.23
N ILE A 27 -56.92 10.77 -54.74
CA ILE A 27 -56.74 10.31 -56.13
C ILE A 27 -57.65 11.10 -57.07
N GLY A 28 -58.94 11.23 -56.69
CA GLY A 28 -59.91 12.08 -57.38
C GLY A 28 -60.10 11.78 -58.88
N TYR A 29 -60.66 10.63 -59.24
CA TYR A 29 -60.89 10.25 -60.65
C TYR A 29 -61.85 11.17 -61.42
N GLY A 30 -62.74 11.91 -60.73
CA GLY A 30 -63.68 12.87 -61.34
C GLY A 30 -64.99 12.26 -61.87
N ASP A 31 -65.15 10.96 -61.76
CA ASP A 31 -66.35 10.19 -62.10
C ASP A 31 -67.55 10.51 -61.19
N LEU A 32 -67.29 10.78 -59.91
CA LEU A 32 -68.26 11.20 -58.91
C LEU A 32 -67.83 12.55 -58.31
N HIS A 33 -68.45 13.63 -58.78
CA HIS A 33 -68.21 14.99 -58.31
C HIS A 33 -69.52 15.64 -57.82
N PRO A 34 -69.47 16.53 -56.81
CA PRO A 34 -70.66 17.19 -56.31
C PRO A 34 -71.23 18.13 -57.38
N VAL A 35 -72.53 18.05 -57.61
CA VAL A 35 -73.26 18.97 -58.50
C VAL A 35 -74.17 19.90 -57.68
N ASN A 36 -74.65 19.44 -56.53
CA ASN A 36 -75.52 20.21 -55.65
C ASN A 36 -74.72 21.15 -54.73
N GLU A 37 -75.19 22.37 -54.50
CA GLU A 37 -74.55 23.36 -53.61
C GLU A 37 -74.33 22.81 -52.17
N GLN A 38 -75.26 21.97 -51.69
CA GLN A 38 -75.13 21.30 -50.39
C GLN A 38 -74.01 20.24 -50.40
N GLU A 39 -73.88 19.47 -51.48
CA GLU A 39 -72.82 18.48 -51.64
C GLU A 39 -71.45 19.15 -51.81
N VAL A 40 -71.37 20.26 -52.54
CA VAL A 40 -70.16 21.07 -52.69
C VAL A 40 -69.68 21.54 -51.31
N THR A 41 -70.58 22.09 -50.49
CA THR A 41 -70.26 22.54 -49.13
C THR A 41 -69.77 21.37 -48.25
N PHE A 42 -70.44 20.21 -48.29
CA PHE A 42 -69.99 19.01 -47.59
C PHE A 42 -68.61 18.55 -48.04
N CYS A 43 -68.35 18.51 -49.35
CA CYS A 43 -67.07 18.11 -49.91
C CYS A 43 -65.93 19.04 -49.45
N VAL A 44 -66.16 20.35 -49.35
CA VAL A 44 -65.15 21.29 -48.86
C VAL A 44 -64.74 20.96 -47.41
N PHE A 45 -65.70 20.79 -46.50
CA PHE A 45 -65.39 20.41 -45.11
C PHE A 45 -64.73 19.02 -45.02
N TYR A 46 -65.19 18.08 -45.83
CA TYR A 46 -64.64 16.73 -45.88
C TYR A 46 -63.19 16.71 -46.39
N LEU A 47 -62.86 17.54 -47.39
CA LEU A 47 -61.50 17.71 -47.88
C LEU A 47 -60.58 18.34 -46.82
N PHE A 48 -61.04 19.36 -46.09
CA PHE A 48 -60.28 19.92 -44.96
C PHE A 48 -60.01 18.87 -43.88
N PHE A 49 -61.01 18.04 -43.57
CA PHE A 49 -60.84 16.93 -42.63
C PHE A 49 -59.83 15.88 -43.13
N ILE A 50 -59.92 15.50 -44.41
CA ILE A 50 -59.00 14.54 -45.03
C ILE A 50 -57.56 15.07 -44.99
N LEU A 51 -57.33 16.35 -45.31
CA LEU A 51 -56.01 16.96 -45.23
C LEU A 51 -55.42 16.84 -43.81
N GLY A 52 -56.21 17.12 -42.78
CA GLY A 52 -55.80 16.94 -41.39
C GLY A 52 -55.52 15.48 -41.03
N LEU A 53 -56.39 14.56 -41.44
CA LEU A 53 -56.25 13.13 -41.18
C LEU A 53 -55.01 12.54 -41.86
N GLN A 54 -54.74 12.91 -43.11
CA GLN A 54 -53.55 12.48 -43.85
C GLN A 54 -52.26 13.00 -43.20
N ALA A 55 -52.21 14.28 -42.84
CA ALA A 55 -51.06 14.86 -42.15
C ALA A 55 -50.79 14.15 -40.80
N TYR A 56 -51.85 13.86 -40.04
CA TYR A 56 -51.76 13.11 -38.80
C TYR A 56 -51.22 11.68 -39.02
N LEU A 57 -51.73 10.98 -40.03
CA LEU A 57 -51.29 9.62 -40.35
C LEU A 57 -49.82 9.59 -40.81
N ILE A 58 -49.40 10.54 -41.66
CA ILE A 58 -48.00 10.70 -42.08
C ILE A 58 -47.11 10.99 -40.87
N GLY A 59 -47.53 11.88 -39.97
CA GLY A 59 -46.79 12.22 -38.74
C GLY A 59 -46.57 10.99 -37.85
N ASN A 60 -47.63 10.22 -37.60
CA ASN A 60 -47.54 8.99 -36.79
C ASN A 60 -46.66 7.92 -37.45
N MET A 61 -46.80 7.69 -38.76
CA MET A 61 -45.96 6.74 -39.48
C MET A 61 -44.50 7.17 -39.49
N THR A 62 -44.24 8.46 -39.66
CA THR A 62 -42.88 9.03 -39.59
C THR A 62 -42.28 8.81 -38.20
N ASN A 63 -43.05 9.09 -37.14
CA ASN A 63 -42.59 8.88 -35.77
C ASN A 63 -42.26 7.40 -35.51
N LEU A 64 -43.12 6.48 -35.95
CA LEU A 64 -42.90 5.04 -35.83
C LEU A 64 -41.63 4.58 -36.57
N ILE A 65 -41.42 5.05 -37.81
CA ILE A 65 -40.23 4.69 -38.61
C ILE A 65 -38.96 5.25 -37.95
N VAL A 66 -39.01 6.50 -37.47
CA VAL A 66 -37.88 7.14 -36.78
C VAL A 66 -37.54 6.36 -35.51
N HIS A 67 -38.53 5.97 -34.71
CA HIS A 67 -38.29 5.13 -33.52
C HIS A 67 -37.77 3.73 -33.87
N GLY A 68 -38.33 3.08 -34.88
CA GLY A 68 -37.91 1.75 -35.32
C GLY A 68 -36.46 1.71 -35.83
N THR A 69 -35.99 2.79 -36.47
CA THR A 69 -34.64 2.86 -37.07
C THR A 69 -33.64 3.67 -36.24
N SER A 70 -34.08 4.33 -35.16
CA SER A 70 -33.26 5.22 -34.34
C SER A 70 -31.97 4.54 -33.86
N ARG A 71 -32.10 3.29 -33.42
CA ARG A 71 -30.99 2.53 -32.83
C ARG A 71 -29.92 2.15 -33.86
N THR A 72 -30.34 1.61 -35.01
CA THR A 72 -29.43 1.27 -36.11
C THR A 72 -28.76 2.51 -36.70
N ARG A 73 -29.50 3.63 -36.74
CA ARG A 73 -28.97 4.93 -37.18
C ARG A 73 -27.87 5.42 -36.24
N LYS A 74 -28.12 5.50 -34.93
CA LYS A 74 -27.13 5.90 -33.92
C LYS A 74 -25.86 5.05 -34.02
N PHE A 75 -25.99 3.73 -34.17
CA PHE A 75 -24.85 2.84 -34.36
C PHE A 75 -24.04 3.18 -35.62
N ARG A 76 -24.70 3.36 -36.76
CA ARG A 76 -24.04 3.75 -38.01
C ARG A 76 -23.31 5.08 -37.88
N ASP A 77 -23.93 6.06 -37.21
CA ASP A 77 -23.34 7.36 -36.93
C ASP A 77 -22.07 7.22 -36.06
N THR A 78 -22.10 6.37 -35.02
CA THR A 78 -20.92 6.10 -34.17
C THR A 78 -19.78 5.40 -34.90
N ILE A 79 -20.09 4.45 -35.78
CA ILE A 79 -19.08 3.79 -36.63
C ILE A 79 -18.46 4.80 -37.58
N GLN A 80 -19.28 5.62 -38.24
CA GLN A 80 -18.80 6.63 -39.18
C GLN A 80 -17.91 7.66 -38.49
N ALA A 81 -18.31 8.14 -37.30
CA ALA A 81 -17.49 9.05 -36.50
C ALA A 81 -16.14 8.42 -36.10
N SER A 82 -16.14 7.16 -35.67
CA SER A 82 -14.94 6.43 -35.26
C SER A 82 -14.00 6.17 -36.45
N SER A 83 -14.55 5.80 -37.60
CA SER A 83 -13.79 5.62 -38.84
C SER A 83 -13.20 6.94 -39.34
N ASN A 84 -13.98 8.04 -39.29
CA ASN A 84 -13.47 9.37 -39.62
C ASN A 84 -12.32 9.80 -38.70
N PHE A 85 -12.42 9.51 -37.40
CA PHE A 85 -11.35 9.76 -36.44
C PHE A 85 -10.08 8.97 -36.76
N ALA A 86 -10.23 7.67 -37.05
CA ALA A 86 -9.13 6.80 -37.40
C ALA A 86 -8.41 7.23 -38.69
N ASN A 87 -9.19 7.61 -39.72
CA ASN A 87 -8.65 8.07 -41.00
C ASN A 87 -7.96 9.43 -40.86
N ARG A 88 -8.54 10.36 -40.09
CA ARG A 88 -7.96 11.69 -39.85
C ARG A 88 -6.61 11.60 -39.15
N ASN A 89 -6.46 10.64 -38.23
CA ASN A 89 -5.23 10.44 -37.47
C ASN A 89 -4.29 9.38 -38.08
N GLN A 90 -4.62 8.86 -39.27
CA GLN A 90 -3.84 7.84 -39.99
C GLN A 90 -3.47 6.63 -39.11
N LEU A 91 -4.43 6.15 -38.32
CA LEU A 91 -4.20 5.01 -37.43
C LEU A 91 -3.88 3.74 -38.26
N PRO A 92 -2.97 2.88 -37.79
CA PRO A 92 -2.71 1.57 -38.39
C PRO A 92 -3.97 0.73 -38.54
N VAL A 93 -4.10 0.01 -39.68
CA VAL A 93 -5.28 -0.80 -40.02
C VAL A 93 -5.68 -1.75 -38.89
N ARG A 94 -4.70 -2.34 -38.19
CA ARG A 94 -4.94 -3.23 -37.04
C ARG A 94 -5.71 -2.54 -35.90
N LEU A 95 -5.36 -1.30 -35.55
CA LEU A 95 -6.08 -0.55 -34.52
C LEU A 95 -7.47 -0.16 -34.98
N GLN A 96 -7.64 0.16 -36.28
CA GLN A 96 -8.95 0.47 -36.85
C GLN A 96 -9.88 -0.75 -36.77
N GLU A 97 -9.37 -1.94 -37.11
CA GLU A 97 -10.11 -3.20 -37.03
C GLU A 97 -10.49 -3.52 -35.58
N GLN A 98 -9.59 -3.35 -34.61
CA GLN A 98 -9.88 -3.55 -33.19
C GLN A 98 -10.98 -2.59 -32.69
N MET A 99 -10.87 -1.30 -33.01
CA MET A 99 -11.87 -0.30 -32.64
C MET A 99 -13.25 -0.64 -33.22
N LEU A 100 -13.33 -0.98 -34.51
CA LEU A 100 -14.58 -1.33 -35.17
C LEU A 100 -15.15 -2.65 -34.67
N ALA A 101 -14.31 -3.66 -34.42
CA ALA A 101 -14.72 -4.94 -33.88
C ALA A 101 -15.34 -4.78 -32.48
N HIS A 102 -14.71 -3.98 -31.61
CA HIS A 102 -15.24 -3.68 -30.29
C HIS A 102 -16.59 -2.95 -30.37
N LEU A 103 -16.74 -1.95 -31.24
CA LEU A 103 -18.01 -1.25 -31.44
C LEU A 103 -19.11 -2.16 -32.00
N CYS A 104 -18.78 -3.02 -32.96
CA CYS A 104 -19.72 -3.99 -33.51
C CYS A 104 -20.16 -5.01 -32.45
N LEU A 105 -19.23 -5.47 -31.60
CA LEU A 105 -19.57 -6.36 -30.51
C LEU A 105 -20.49 -5.66 -29.51
N LYS A 106 -20.14 -4.44 -29.08
CA LYS A 106 -20.96 -3.65 -28.16
C LYS A 106 -22.39 -3.47 -28.67
N PHE A 107 -22.55 -3.18 -29.97
CA PHE A 107 -23.88 -3.08 -30.55
C PHE A 107 -24.64 -4.41 -30.54
N ARG A 108 -23.96 -5.53 -30.81
CA ARG A 108 -24.55 -6.86 -30.79
C ARG A 108 -24.95 -7.29 -29.38
N THR A 109 -24.09 -7.09 -28.39
CA THR A 109 -24.40 -7.37 -26.98
C THR A 109 -25.54 -6.48 -26.50
N ASP A 110 -25.59 -5.22 -26.92
CA ASP A 110 -26.73 -4.36 -26.63
C ASP A 110 -28.01 -4.89 -27.29
N LEU A 111 -27.94 -5.43 -28.53
CA LEU A 111 -29.11 -5.92 -29.29
C LEU A 111 -29.71 -7.16 -28.66
N GLU A 112 -28.83 -8.07 -28.24
CA GLU A 112 -29.17 -9.29 -27.52
C GLU A 112 -29.56 -9.01 -26.06
N GLY A 113 -29.44 -7.76 -25.58
CA GLY A 113 -29.79 -7.33 -24.22
C GLY A 113 -28.78 -7.75 -23.15
N LEU A 114 -27.58 -8.15 -23.56
CA LEU A 114 -26.52 -8.70 -22.69
C LEU A 114 -25.70 -7.62 -21.99
N GLN A 115 -25.65 -6.40 -22.53
CA GLN A 115 -24.96 -5.23 -21.96
C GLN A 115 -25.92 -4.11 -21.58
N GLN A 116 -27.07 -4.45 -20.98
CA GLN A 116 -27.96 -3.43 -20.41
C GLN A 116 -27.41 -2.85 -19.09
N GLN A 117 -26.15 -2.39 -19.09
CA GLN A 117 -25.51 -1.78 -17.93
C GLN A 117 -26.36 -0.62 -17.40
N GLU A 118 -26.95 0.20 -18.29
CA GLU A 118 -27.88 1.26 -17.91
C GLU A 118 -29.14 0.75 -17.19
N THR A 119 -29.67 -0.40 -17.58
CA THR A 119 -30.85 -0.97 -16.89
C THR A 119 -30.44 -1.61 -15.57
N VAL A 120 -29.31 -2.30 -15.51
CA VAL A 120 -28.83 -2.94 -14.29
C VAL A 120 -28.40 -1.90 -13.27
N ASP A 121 -27.82 -0.78 -13.71
CA ASP A 121 -27.48 0.37 -12.88
C ASP A 121 -28.74 1.12 -12.41
N SER A 122 -29.85 1.04 -13.16
CA SER A 122 -31.15 1.57 -12.73
C SER A 122 -31.80 0.73 -11.62
N LEU A 123 -31.39 -0.54 -11.45
CA LEU A 123 -31.92 -1.40 -10.40
C LEU A 123 -31.37 -1.03 -9.01
N PRO A 124 -32.17 -1.18 -7.94
CA PRO A 124 -31.70 -1.07 -6.56
C PRO A 124 -30.50 -1.99 -6.29
N LYS A 125 -29.54 -1.51 -5.48
CA LYS A 125 -28.28 -2.21 -5.16
C LYS A 125 -28.51 -3.68 -4.75
N ALA A 126 -29.52 -3.95 -3.92
CA ALA A 126 -29.82 -5.31 -3.45
C ALA A 126 -30.13 -6.29 -4.60
N ILE A 127 -30.93 -5.86 -5.58
CA ILE A 127 -31.30 -6.70 -6.73
C ILE A 127 -30.07 -6.94 -7.61
N ARG A 128 -29.32 -5.88 -7.92
CA ARG A 128 -28.07 -5.98 -8.69
C ARG A 128 -27.07 -6.94 -8.03
N SER A 129 -26.88 -6.83 -6.73
CA SER A 129 -26.04 -7.74 -5.95
C SER A 129 -26.52 -9.19 -6.05
N SER A 130 -27.83 -9.43 -5.89
CA SER A 130 -28.40 -10.79 -5.99
C SER A 130 -28.20 -11.42 -7.37
N ILE A 131 -28.34 -10.65 -8.45
CA ILE A 131 -28.10 -11.09 -9.82
C ILE A 131 -26.63 -11.46 -10.01
N ALA A 132 -25.71 -10.58 -9.59
CA ALA A 132 -24.28 -10.82 -9.72
C ALA A 132 -23.84 -12.11 -9.00
N LEU A 133 -24.35 -12.33 -7.79
CA LEU A 133 -24.07 -13.54 -7.01
C LEU A 133 -24.58 -14.79 -7.70
N HIS A 134 -25.81 -14.78 -8.20
CA HIS A 134 -26.36 -15.93 -8.91
C HIS A 134 -25.54 -16.30 -10.15
N LEU A 135 -25.05 -15.29 -10.88
CA LEU A 135 -24.31 -15.50 -12.12
C LEU A 135 -22.84 -15.91 -11.90
N PHE A 136 -22.14 -15.31 -10.94
CA PHE A 136 -20.68 -15.37 -10.88
C PHE A 136 -20.11 -16.00 -9.61
N TYR A 137 -20.89 -16.20 -8.56
CA TYR A 137 -20.38 -16.74 -7.28
C TYR A 137 -19.66 -18.07 -7.45
N SER A 138 -20.28 -19.02 -8.16
CA SER A 138 -19.69 -20.36 -8.39
C SER A 138 -18.38 -20.34 -9.18
N LEU A 139 -18.17 -19.31 -10.00
CA LEU A 139 -16.93 -19.14 -10.76
C LEU A 139 -15.83 -18.59 -9.84
N VAL A 140 -16.12 -17.50 -9.13
CA VAL A 140 -15.16 -16.79 -8.27
C VAL A 140 -14.67 -17.71 -7.13
N ASP A 141 -15.56 -18.48 -6.52
CA ASP A 141 -15.24 -19.45 -5.46
C ASP A 141 -14.23 -20.54 -5.91
N ARG A 142 -14.29 -20.93 -7.18
CA ARG A 142 -13.41 -21.97 -7.75
C ARG A 142 -12.06 -21.43 -8.24
N THR A 143 -11.87 -20.12 -8.28
CA THR A 143 -10.60 -19.54 -8.73
C THR A 143 -9.49 -19.87 -7.73
N TYR A 144 -8.27 -20.08 -8.22
CA TYR A 144 -7.14 -20.43 -7.35
C TYR A 144 -6.85 -19.33 -6.31
N LEU A 145 -7.09 -18.06 -6.67
CA LEU A 145 -6.75 -16.91 -5.84
C LEU A 145 -7.61 -16.85 -4.58
N PHE A 146 -8.90 -17.21 -4.69
CA PHE A 146 -9.88 -17.14 -3.61
C PHE A 146 -10.12 -18.48 -2.91
N ASN A 147 -9.30 -19.50 -3.17
CA ASN A 147 -9.45 -20.78 -2.50
C ASN A 147 -9.24 -20.65 -0.97
N GLY A 148 -10.25 -21.02 -0.19
CA GLY A 148 -10.21 -20.96 1.28
C GLY A 148 -10.47 -19.56 1.87
N VAL A 149 -10.93 -18.60 1.08
CA VAL A 149 -11.38 -17.28 1.52
C VAL A 149 -12.79 -17.34 2.11
N SER A 150 -13.12 -16.43 3.03
CA SER A 150 -14.48 -16.33 3.60
C SER A 150 -15.56 -16.10 2.53
N THR A 151 -16.74 -16.68 2.77
CA THR A 151 -17.91 -16.50 1.90
C THR A 151 -18.37 -15.04 1.83
N ASP A 152 -18.16 -14.30 2.92
CA ASP A 152 -18.55 -12.89 3.05
C ASP A 152 -17.70 -12.00 2.15
N LEU A 153 -16.38 -12.23 2.08
CA LEU A 153 -15.52 -11.49 1.16
C LEU A 153 -15.85 -11.83 -0.29
N ILE A 154 -16.06 -13.11 -0.63
CA ILE A 154 -16.45 -13.52 -1.99
C ILE A 154 -17.78 -12.84 -2.38
N PHE A 155 -18.75 -12.79 -1.47
CA PHE A 155 -20.01 -12.09 -1.70
C PHE A 155 -19.75 -10.62 -2.05
N GLN A 156 -18.97 -9.91 -1.24
CA GLN A 156 -18.66 -8.50 -1.48
C GLN A 156 -17.90 -8.29 -2.80
N LEU A 157 -16.91 -9.14 -3.10
CA LEU A 157 -16.14 -9.10 -4.34
C LEU A 157 -17.05 -9.24 -5.56
N VAL A 158 -17.91 -10.26 -5.58
CA VAL A 158 -18.82 -10.51 -6.71
C VAL A 158 -19.77 -9.34 -6.95
N THR A 159 -20.18 -8.62 -5.91
CA THR A 159 -21.07 -7.45 -6.07
C THR A 159 -20.39 -6.21 -6.67
N GLU A 160 -19.06 -6.10 -6.55
CA GLU A 160 -18.27 -5.00 -7.12
C GLU A 160 -17.72 -5.34 -8.51
N MET A 161 -17.68 -6.63 -8.89
CA MET A 161 -17.22 -7.07 -10.21
C MET A 161 -18.16 -6.63 -11.33
N LYS A 162 -17.56 -6.25 -12.46
CA LYS A 162 -18.29 -5.86 -13.68
C LYS A 162 -17.97 -6.83 -14.81
N ALA A 163 -19.01 -7.33 -15.49
CA ALA A 163 -18.84 -8.21 -16.64
C ALA A 163 -18.65 -7.38 -17.92
N GLU A 164 -17.56 -7.65 -18.63
CA GLU A 164 -17.20 -7.03 -19.91
C GLU A 164 -17.04 -8.12 -20.99
N TYR A 165 -17.39 -7.79 -22.23
CA TYR A 165 -17.28 -8.70 -23.37
C TYR A 165 -16.24 -8.16 -24.35
N PHE A 166 -15.33 -9.03 -24.77
CA PHE A 166 -14.22 -8.68 -25.65
C PHE A 166 -14.27 -9.51 -26.94
N PRO A 167 -14.23 -8.90 -28.14
CA PRO A 167 -14.03 -9.61 -29.39
C PRO A 167 -12.71 -10.39 -29.42
N PRO A 168 -12.54 -11.35 -30.34
CA PRO A 168 -11.27 -12.02 -30.54
C PRO A 168 -10.20 -11.06 -31.10
N LYS A 169 -8.93 -11.34 -30.79
CA LYS A 169 -7.71 -10.60 -31.19
C LYS A 169 -7.62 -9.18 -30.64
N GLU A 170 -8.28 -8.93 -29.53
CA GLU A 170 -8.18 -7.67 -28.79
C GLU A 170 -7.17 -7.79 -27.65
N ASP A 171 -6.32 -6.78 -27.52
CA ASP A 171 -5.33 -6.69 -26.45
C ASP A 171 -6.01 -6.05 -25.23
N ILE A 172 -6.25 -6.84 -24.17
CA ILE A 172 -6.97 -6.43 -22.95
C ILE A 172 -6.03 -5.71 -21.99
N ILE A 173 -4.81 -6.22 -21.83
CA ILE A 173 -3.76 -5.66 -20.98
C ILE A 173 -2.49 -5.57 -21.81
N LEU A 174 -1.78 -4.44 -21.74
CA LEU A 174 -0.50 -4.27 -22.41
C LEU A 174 0.67 -4.56 -21.48
N GLN A 175 1.73 -5.15 -22.04
CA GLN A 175 2.98 -5.32 -21.31
C GLN A 175 3.55 -3.95 -20.88
N ASN A 176 4.04 -3.90 -19.65
CA ASN A 176 4.56 -2.70 -18.97
C ASN A 176 3.51 -1.63 -18.61
N GLU A 177 2.22 -1.91 -18.77
CA GLU A 177 1.15 -1.01 -18.33
C GLU A 177 1.08 -0.97 -16.79
N ALA A 178 0.65 0.16 -16.24
CA ALA A 178 0.40 0.28 -14.80
C ALA A 178 -0.76 -0.63 -14.37
N PRO A 179 -0.66 -1.32 -13.23
CA PRO A 179 -1.68 -2.27 -12.80
C PRO A 179 -2.91 -1.55 -12.23
N THR A 180 -3.93 -1.38 -13.05
CA THR A 180 -5.21 -0.76 -12.69
C THR A 180 -6.23 -1.78 -12.22
N ASP A 181 -6.46 -2.81 -13.04
CA ASP A 181 -7.50 -3.81 -12.84
C ASP A 181 -6.94 -5.21 -13.13
N PHE A 182 -7.63 -6.23 -12.60
CA PHE A 182 -7.41 -7.62 -13.01
C PHE A 182 -8.73 -8.25 -13.45
N TYR A 183 -8.63 -9.33 -14.22
CA TYR A 183 -9.77 -9.96 -14.88
C TYR A 183 -9.88 -11.44 -14.53
N ILE A 184 -11.11 -11.93 -14.40
CA ILE A 184 -11.42 -13.36 -14.25
C ILE A 184 -12.16 -13.82 -15.50
N ILE A 185 -11.70 -14.92 -16.10
CA ILE A 185 -12.26 -15.42 -17.36
C ILE A 185 -13.53 -16.24 -17.08
N VAL A 186 -14.69 -15.75 -17.52
CA VAL A 186 -16.00 -16.45 -17.38
C VAL A 186 -16.21 -17.43 -18.53
N THR A 187 -15.98 -16.97 -19.75
CA THR A 187 -16.07 -17.77 -20.98
C THR A 187 -15.04 -17.28 -21.99
N GLY A 188 -14.58 -18.18 -22.86
CA GLY A 188 -13.57 -17.85 -23.86
C GLY A 188 -12.18 -18.29 -23.45
N ALA A 189 -11.18 -17.76 -24.14
CA ALA A 189 -9.77 -18.06 -23.95
C ALA A 189 -8.93 -16.85 -24.34
N VAL A 190 -7.78 -16.73 -23.67
CA VAL A 190 -6.92 -15.56 -23.74
C VAL A 190 -5.47 -16.01 -23.77
N ASP A 191 -4.69 -15.46 -24.69
CA ASP A 191 -3.29 -15.78 -24.88
C ASP A 191 -2.42 -14.75 -24.13
N LEU A 192 -1.45 -15.25 -23.37
CA LEU A 192 -0.42 -14.46 -22.70
C LEU A 192 0.79 -14.33 -23.63
N ILE A 193 1.13 -13.10 -24.00
CA ILE A 193 2.15 -12.79 -24.99
C ILE A 193 3.26 -11.98 -24.33
N THR A 194 4.52 -12.34 -24.60
CA THR A 194 5.69 -11.51 -24.28
C THR A 194 6.33 -10.99 -25.55
N GLN A 195 6.87 -9.77 -25.49
CA GLN A 195 7.76 -9.29 -26.54
C GLN A 195 9.21 -9.60 -26.15
N ARG A 196 9.81 -10.59 -26.83
CA ARG A 196 11.25 -10.89 -26.74
C ARG A 196 11.91 -10.53 -28.07
N ASN A 197 12.94 -9.68 -28.04
CA ASN A 197 13.70 -9.24 -29.23
C ASN A 197 12.83 -8.67 -30.38
N GLY A 198 11.70 -8.04 -30.06
CA GLY A 198 10.77 -7.48 -31.04
C GLY A 198 9.84 -8.48 -31.73
N MET A 199 9.87 -9.76 -31.33
CA MET A 199 8.89 -10.76 -31.77
C MET A 199 7.90 -11.08 -30.65
N GLU A 200 6.63 -11.26 -31.03
CA GLU A 200 5.57 -11.71 -30.12
C GLU A 200 5.68 -13.22 -29.92
N GLU A 201 5.92 -13.66 -28.68
CA GLU A 201 5.95 -15.07 -28.29
C GLU A 201 4.79 -15.36 -27.32
N ILE A 202 3.99 -16.39 -27.63
CA ILE A 202 2.89 -16.84 -26.77
C ILE A 202 3.47 -17.72 -25.66
N VAL A 203 3.40 -17.23 -24.43
CA VAL A 203 3.91 -17.91 -23.22
C VAL A 203 2.91 -18.92 -22.67
N GLY A 204 1.62 -18.65 -22.81
CA GLY A 204 0.57 -19.57 -22.35
C GLY A 204 -0.83 -19.14 -22.77
N GLU A 205 -1.79 -20.05 -22.66
CA GLU A 205 -3.22 -19.80 -22.87
C GLU A 205 -3.96 -19.92 -21.54
N ALA A 206 -4.68 -18.86 -21.15
CA ALA A 206 -5.55 -18.82 -19.99
C ALA A 206 -6.99 -19.17 -20.39
N LYS A 207 -7.63 -20.03 -19.59
CA LYS A 207 -8.96 -20.59 -19.88
C LYS A 207 -9.98 -20.13 -18.85
N LYS A 208 -11.22 -20.57 -19.02
CA LYS A 208 -12.32 -20.31 -18.08
C LYS A 208 -11.92 -20.67 -16.64
N GLY A 209 -12.09 -19.71 -15.73
CA GLY A 209 -11.76 -19.84 -14.30
C GLY A 209 -10.38 -19.32 -13.93
N ASP A 210 -9.53 -19.01 -14.91
CA ASP A 210 -8.23 -18.39 -14.64
C ASP A 210 -8.36 -16.88 -14.42
N VAL A 211 -7.40 -16.35 -13.65
CA VAL A 211 -7.26 -14.93 -13.35
C VAL A 211 -6.06 -14.39 -14.14
N VAL A 212 -6.20 -13.16 -14.64
CA VAL A 212 -5.15 -12.46 -15.39
C VAL A 212 -4.98 -11.04 -14.89
N GLY A 213 -3.73 -10.60 -14.75
CA GLY A 213 -3.35 -9.25 -14.31
C GLY A 213 -3.22 -9.10 -12.79
N GLU A 214 -3.44 -10.17 -12.04
CA GLU A 214 -3.43 -10.20 -10.57
C GLU A 214 -2.05 -9.92 -9.99
N ILE A 215 -0.99 -10.40 -10.65
CA ILE A 215 0.40 -10.22 -10.18
C ILE A 215 0.77 -8.74 -10.16
N GLY A 216 0.42 -8.01 -11.23
CA GLY A 216 0.64 -6.57 -11.30
C GLY A 216 -0.11 -5.83 -10.20
N VAL A 217 -1.39 -6.18 -9.98
CA VAL A 217 -2.26 -5.51 -8.98
C VAL A 217 -1.81 -5.77 -7.55
N LEU A 218 -1.46 -7.02 -7.22
CA LEU A 218 -1.10 -7.44 -5.86
C LEU A 218 0.31 -6.99 -5.48
N SER A 219 1.27 -7.07 -6.41
CA SER A 219 2.67 -6.69 -6.17
C SER A 219 2.98 -5.22 -6.48
N TYR A 220 2.01 -4.48 -7.03
CA TYR A 220 2.18 -3.11 -7.55
C TYR A 220 3.39 -2.97 -8.49
N LYS A 221 3.36 -3.80 -9.53
CA LYS A 221 4.36 -3.88 -10.58
C LYS A 221 3.69 -3.70 -11.95
N PRO A 222 4.42 -3.17 -12.94
CA PRO A 222 3.88 -3.09 -14.29
C PRO A 222 3.56 -4.49 -14.83
N GLN A 223 2.55 -4.58 -15.69
CA GLN A 223 2.03 -5.85 -16.19
C GLN A 223 3.11 -6.62 -16.99
N LEU A 224 3.30 -7.89 -16.66
CA LEU A 224 4.40 -8.70 -17.20
C LEU A 224 4.15 -9.17 -18.62
N PHE A 225 2.88 -9.40 -18.95
CA PHE A 225 2.44 -10.01 -20.19
C PHE A 225 1.42 -9.12 -20.88
N THR A 226 1.45 -9.11 -22.21
CA THR A 226 0.33 -8.63 -23.01
C THR A 226 -0.73 -9.72 -23.06
N VAL A 227 -1.97 -9.37 -22.82
CA VAL A 227 -3.08 -10.31 -22.67
C VAL A 227 -4.01 -10.11 -23.86
N ARG A 228 -4.07 -11.09 -24.77
CA ARG A 228 -4.84 -10.98 -26.02
C ARG A 228 -5.94 -12.02 -26.08
N THR A 229 -7.16 -11.63 -26.40
CA THR A 229 -8.24 -12.61 -26.60
C THR A 229 -7.98 -13.48 -27.82
N SER A 230 -8.12 -14.80 -27.68
CA SER A 230 -8.09 -15.72 -28.83
C SER A 230 -9.49 -15.93 -29.40
N ARG A 231 -10.52 -15.88 -28.54
CA ARG A 231 -11.94 -16.05 -28.87
C ARG A 231 -12.77 -14.94 -28.22
N LEU A 232 -14.03 -14.79 -28.65
CA LEU A 232 -15.01 -13.97 -27.94
C LEU A 232 -15.01 -14.40 -26.47
N SER A 233 -14.68 -13.46 -25.59
CA SER A 233 -14.46 -13.75 -24.17
C SER A 233 -15.29 -12.83 -23.29
N GLN A 234 -15.86 -13.40 -22.24
CA GLN A 234 -16.55 -12.66 -21.19
C GLN A 234 -15.63 -12.65 -19.97
N LEU A 235 -15.25 -11.46 -19.53
CA LEU A 235 -14.32 -11.25 -18.45
C LEU A 235 -15.00 -10.48 -17.32
N LEU A 236 -14.72 -10.85 -16.07
CA LEU A 236 -15.10 -10.08 -14.90
C LEU A 236 -13.95 -9.18 -14.51
N ARG A 237 -14.16 -7.88 -14.62
CA ARG A 237 -13.22 -6.85 -14.21
C ARG A 237 -13.41 -6.52 -12.74
N LEU A 238 -12.30 -6.44 -12.02
CA LEU A 238 -12.26 -5.86 -10.68
C LEU A 238 -11.17 -4.81 -10.58
N ASN A 239 -11.53 -3.64 -10.02
CA ASN A 239 -10.60 -2.54 -9.82
C ASN A 239 -9.71 -2.77 -8.60
N ARG A 240 -8.42 -2.46 -8.73
CA ARG A 240 -7.45 -2.47 -7.63
C ARG A 240 -7.97 -1.74 -6.40
N THR A 241 -8.49 -0.52 -6.53
CA THR A 241 -8.91 0.27 -5.36
C THR A 241 -10.07 -0.40 -4.62
N SER A 242 -11.10 -0.84 -5.35
CA SER A 242 -12.23 -1.59 -4.79
C SER A 242 -11.76 -2.88 -4.12
N PHE A 243 -10.88 -3.64 -4.77
CA PHE A 243 -10.33 -4.88 -4.23
C PHE A 243 -9.59 -4.65 -2.91
N PHE A 244 -8.68 -3.69 -2.86
CA PHE A 244 -7.90 -3.40 -1.66
C PHE A 244 -8.76 -2.88 -0.51
N ASN A 245 -9.79 -2.07 -0.79
CA ASN A 245 -10.75 -1.62 0.22
C ASN A 245 -11.51 -2.79 0.87
N LEU A 246 -11.89 -3.79 0.07
CA LEU A 246 -12.58 -5.00 0.56
C LEU A 246 -11.64 -5.90 1.37
N VAL A 247 -10.42 -6.12 0.88
CA VAL A 247 -9.41 -6.91 1.60
C VAL A 247 -8.97 -6.22 2.88
N GLN A 248 -8.96 -4.89 2.93
CA GLN A 248 -8.65 -4.16 4.16
C GLN A 248 -9.70 -4.40 5.25
N ALA A 249 -10.98 -4.49 4.88
CA ALA A 249 -12.05 -4.84 5.82
C ALA A 249 -11.91 -6.29 6.35
N SER A 250 -11.23 -7.16 5.59
CA SER A 250 -11.07 -8.59 5.85
C SER A 250 -9.60 -9.01 5.67
N VAL A 251 -8.72 -8.40 6.47
CA VAL A 251 -7.28 -8.69 6.48
C VAL A 251 -7.03 -10.20 6.54
N GLY A 252 -7.93 -10.89 7.28
CA GLY A 252 -8.10 -12.34 7.42
C GLY A 252 -7.92 -13.14 6.13
N ASP A 253 -8.60 -12.66 5.11
CA ASP A 253 -8.68 -13.30 3.82
C ASP A 253 -7.59 -12.79 2.88
N GLY A 254 -7.14 -11.54 3.05
CA GLY A 254 -6.01 -10.97 2.31
C GLY A 254 -4.72 -11.80 2.42
N ALA A 255 -4.45 -12.35 3.61
CA ALA A 255 -3.31 -13.24 3.81
C ALA A 255 -3.45 -14.58 3.07
N ILE A 256 -4.66 -15.12 3.00
CA ILE A 256 -4.96 -16.36 2.29
C ILE A 256 -4.76 -16.14 0.79
N ILE A 257 -5.26 -15.03 0.28
CA ILE A 257 -5.07 -14.60 -1.11
C ILE A 257 -3.57 -14.48 -1.45
N MET A 258 -2.77 -13.84 -0.58
CA MET A 258 -1.33 -13.76 -0.78
C MET A 258 -0.64 -15.13 -0.76
N ASN A 259 -1.04 -16.03 0.14
CA ASN A 259 -0.49 -17.37 0.19
C ASN A 259 -0.82 -18.18 -1.08
N ASN A 260 -2.06 -18.08 -1.57
CA ASN A 260 -2.48 -18.72 -2.81
C ASN A 260 -1.66 -18.22 -4.01
N LEU A 261 -1.38 -16.90 -4.07
CA LEU A 261 -0.51 -16.33 -5.09
C LEU A 261 0.92 -16.86 -4.97
N LEU A 262 1.52 -16.85 -3.78
CA LEU A 262 2.88 -17.36 -3.57
C LEU A 262 3.01 -18.84 -3.93
N LYS A 263 2.01 -19.65 -3.57
CA LYS A 263 1.96 -21.06 -3.96
C LYS A 263 1.96 -21.23 -5.48
N ARG A 264 1.15 -20.45 -6.19
CA ARG A 264 1.13 -20.48 -7.67
C ARG A 264 2.46 -20.01 -8.27
N LEU A 265 3.10 -18.99 -7.70
CA LEU A 265 4.43 -18.55 -8.15
C LEU A 265 5.51 -19.61 -7.92
N LYS A 266 5.44 -20.40 -6.85
CA LYS A 266 6.36 -21.54 -6.63
C LYS A 266 6.18 -22.66 -7.66
N GLU A 267 4.97 -22.85 -8.15
CA GLU A 267 4.65 -23.88 -9.15
C GLU A 267 5.14 -23.46 -10.56
N ILE A 268 5.12 -22.17 -10.87
CA ILE A 268 5.57 -21.61 -12.16
C ILE A 268 7.08 -21.36 -12.12
N LYS A 269 7.86 -22.30 -12.66
CA LYS A 269 9.33 -22.22 -12.77
C LYS A 269 9.80 -21.33 -13.92
N ASP A 270 9.32 -20.10 -13.98
CA ASP A 270 9.80 -19.09 -14.93
C ASP A 270 10.79 -18.15 -14.23
N PRO A 271 11.89 -17.74 -14.89
CA PRO A 271 12.92 -16.91 -14.26
C PRO A 271 12.40 -15.52 -13.83
N ILE A 272 11.42 -14.98 -14.56
CA ILE A 272 10.73 -13.72 -14.21
C ILE A 272 9.86 -13.91 -12.96
N MET A 273 9.24 -15.08 -12.81
CA MET A 273 8.39 -15.39 -11.66
C MET A 273 9.21 -15.68 -10.41
N GLU A 274 10.40 -16.27 -10.55
CA GLU A 274 11.35 -16.48 -9.46
C GLU A 274 11.87 -15.15 -8.89
N GLU A 275 12.16 -14.16 -9.74
CA GLU A 275 12.52 -12.80 -9.28
C GLU A 275 11.38 -12.17 -8.47
N ILE A 276 10.14 -12.29 -8.95
CA ILE A 276 8.96 -11.76 -8.25
C ILE A 276 8.71 -12.50 -6.93
N LEU A 277 8.96 -13.79 -6.89
CA LEU A 277 8.85 -14.59 -5.67
C LEU A 277 9.88 -14.14 -4.64
N GLN A 278 11.15 -13.97 -5.03
CA GLN A 278 12.19 -13.47 -4.14
C GLN A 278 11.84 -12.07 -3.60
N GLU A 279 11.40 -11.16 -4.48
CA GLU A 279 10.98 -9.82 -4.05
C GLU A 279 9.74 -9.84 -3.15
N ALA A 280 8.79 -10.76 -3.39
CA ALA A 280 7.59 -10.91 -2.55
C ALA A 280 7.95 -11.48 -1.17
N GLU A 281 8.91 -12.42 -1.10
CA GLU A 281 9.46 -12.94 0.15
C GLU A 281 10.24 -11.87 0.91
N GLU A 282 11.01 -11.03 0.21
CA GLU A 282 11.67 -9.84 0.79
C GLU A 282 10.68 -8.78 1.26
N ALA A 283 9.58 -8.57 0.54
CA ALA A 283 8.51 -7.68 0.97
C ALA A 283 7.82 -8.23 2.22
N LEU A 284 7.63 -9.56 2.31
CA LEU A 284 7.10 -10.21 3.50
C LEU A 284 8.08 -10.16 4.68
N SER A 285 9.40 -10.27 4.44
CA SER A 285 10.40 -10.09 5.49
C SER A 285 10.44 -8.64 5.98
N ARG A 286 10.34 -7.66 5.08
CA ARG A 286 10.18 -6.24 5.43
C ARG A 286 8.89 -5.97 6.20
N ALA A 287 7.79 -6.61 5.81
CA ALA A 287 6.54 -6.55 6.57
C ALA A 287 6.74 -7.04 8.00
N LYS A 288 7.41 -8.18 8.19
CA LYS A 288 7.73 -8.68 9.54
C LYS A 288 8.54 -7.68 10.37
N THR A 289 9.39 -6.87 9.75
CA THR A 289 10.20 -5.84 10.44
C THR A 289 9.47 -4.51 10.68
N GLU A 290 8.58 -4.09 9.78
CA GLU A 290 7.84 -2.81 9.89
C GLU A 290 6.54 -2.91 10.69
N MET A 291 6.15 -4.14 11.05
CA MET A 291 4.95 -4.41 11.82
C MET A 291 5.11 -4.07 13.31
N PRO A 292 4.08 -3.50 13.96
CA PRO A 292 4.03 -3.32 15.42
C PRO A 292 3.81 -4.65 16.17
N LEU A 293 4.37 -5.75 15.68
CA LEU A 293 4.15 -7.13 16.16
C LEU A 293 5.43 -7.86 16.56
N THR A 294 6.58 -7.19 16.52
CA THR A 294 7.80 -7.73 17.15
C THR A 294 7.61 -7.78 18.66
N SER A 295 8.25 -8.76 19.33
CA SER A 295 8.33 -8.83 20.81
C SER A 295 8.77 -7.50 21.43
N TYR A 296 9.56 -6.72 20.68
CA TYR A 296 9.91 -5.33 20.92
C TYR A 296 8.70 -4.43 21.24
N HIS A 297 7.68 -4.39 20.37
CA HIS A 297 6.56 -3.46 20.50
C HIS A 297 5.59 -3.90 21.59
N ALA A 298 5.44 -5.21 21.78
CA ALA A 298 4.68 -5.80 22.89
C ALA A 298 5.32 -5.46 24.25
N ALA A 299 6.65 -5.52 24.34
CA ALA A 299 7.40 -5.09 25.52
C ALA A 299 7.33 -3.57 25.73
N ASP A 300 7.27 -2.79 24.64
CA ASP A 300 7.15 -1.34 24.67
C ASP A 300 5.76 -0.86 25.17
N SER A 301 4.68 -1.49 24.72
CA SER A 301 3.31 -1.20 25.17
C SER A 301 3.05 -1.76 26.59
N GLY A 302 3.69 -2.89 26.93
CA GLY A 302 3.45 -3.61 28.18
C GLY A 302 2.25 -4.55 28.11
N ASP A 303 1.94 -5.08 26.92
CA ASP A 303 0.85 -6.04 26.73
C ASP A 303 1.32 -7.47 26.97
N ASP A 304 1.27 -7.90 28.23
CA ASP A 304 1.72 -9.22 28.70
C ASP A 304 1.05 -10.38 27.93
N LEU A 305 -0.25 -10.24 27.63
CA LEU A 305 -1.05 -11.22 26.89
C LEU A 305 -0.54 -11.40 25.46
N LEU A 306 -0.21 -10.30 24.78
CA LEU A 306 0.27 -10.30 23.41
C LEU A 306 1.68 -10.90 23.35
N LEU A 307 2.54 -10.54 24.31
CA LEU A 307 3.89 -11.08 24.44
C LEU A 307 3.89 -12.58 24.73
N HIS A 308 3.07 -13.06 25.67
CA HIS A 308 2.94 -14.49 25.98
C HIS A 308 2.46 -15.30 24.77
N GLN A 309 1.51 -14.74 24.00
CA GLN A 309 1.04 -15.40 22.78
C GLN A 309 2.11 -15.44 21.67
N LEU A 310 2.95 -14.41 21.54
CA LEU A 310 4.07 -14.39 20.59
C LEU A 310 5.12 -15.46 20.94
N LEU A 311 5.54 -15.51 22.21
CA LEU A 311 6.55 -16.45 22.70
C LEU A 311 6.08 -17.90 22.60
N LYS A 312 4.81 -18.18 22.94
CA LYS A 312 4.21 -19.52 22.77
C LYS A 312 4.16 -19.98 21.31
N ARG A 313 4.18 -19.06 20.35
CA ARG A 313 4.16 -19.36 18.91
C ARG A 313 5.56 -19.48 18.28
N GLY A 314 6.62 -19.44 19.10
CA GLY A 314 8.01 -19.65 18.65
C GLY A 314 8.75 -18.38 18.25
N SER A 315 8.27 -17.19 18.62
CA SER A 315 9.06 -15.97 18.51
C SER A 315 10.32 -16.08 19.35
N ASN A 316 11.47 -15.71 18.79
CA ASN A 316 12.74 -15.79 19.51
C ASN A 316 12.80 -14.65 20.54
N PRO A 317 12.91 -14.94 21.86
CA PRO A 317 12.96 -13.90 22.90
C PRO A 317 14.23 -13.05 22.85
N ASN A 318 15.27 -13.54 22.15
CA ASN A 318 16.57 -12.90 21.99
C ASN A 318 16.72 -12.13 20.67
N GLU A 319 15.62 -11.83 19.98
CA GLU A 319 15.67 -10.95 18.80
C GLU A 319 16.18 -9.56 19.18
N VAL A 320 17.15 -9.08 18.40
CA VAL A 320 17.77 -7.76 18.55
C VAL A 320 17.19 -6.81 17.51
N ASP A 321 16.93 -5.57 17.92
CA ASP A 321 16.52 -4.52 17.01
C ASP A 321 17.67 -4.14 16.06
N ALA A 322 17.34 -3.86 14.80
CA ALA A 322 18.30 -3.50 13.77
C ALA A 322 18.94 -2.13 13.98
N LYS A 323 18.27 -1.23 14.73
CA LYS A 323 18.75 0.14 14.96
C LYS A 323 19.75 0.22 16.12
N ASP A 324 19.35 -0.30 17.28
CA ASP A 324 20.10 -0.13 18.53
C ASP A 324 20.71 -1.44 19.08
N GLY A 325 20.36 -2.59 18.49
CA GLY A 325 20.77 -3.90 19.02
C GLY A 325 20.05 -4.31 20.31
N LYS A 326 19.02 -3.56 20.74
CA LYS A 326 18.26 -3.81 21.96
C LYS A 326 17.35 -5.02 21.80
N THR A 327 17.28 -5.87 22.82
CA THR A 327 16.29 -6.96 22.88
C THR A 327 14.99 -6.50 23.55
N ALA A 328 13.91 -7.28 23.38
CA ALA A 328 12.64 -7.03 24.09
C ALA A 328 12.83 -6.91 25.63
N LEU A 329 13.79 -7.66 26.18
CA LEU A 329 14.13 -7.61 27.61
C LEU A 329 14.73 -6.26 28.04
N HIS A 330 15.53 -5.59 27.18
CA HIS A 330 16.07 -4.26 27.47
C HIS A 330 14.97 -3.21 27.64
N ILE A 331 13.95 -3.28 26.78
CA ILE A 331 12.86 -2.29 26.75
C ILE A 331 11.87 -2.53 27.88
N ALA A 332 11.50 -3.78 28.11
CA ALA A 332 10.66 -4.15 29.25
C ALA A 332 11.31 -3.72 30.58
N ALA A 333 12.63 -3.87 30.70
CA ALA A 333 13.40 -3.43 31.85
C ALA A 333 13.45 -1.90 31.97
N ALA A 334 13.70 -1.18 30.86
CA ALA A 334 13.75 0.29 30.84
C ALA A 334 12.40 0.94 31.21
N LYS A 335 11.27 0.32 30.81
CA LYS A 335 9.92 0.83 31.04
C LYS A 335 9.24 0.35 32.33
N GLY A 336 9.88 -0.53 33.10
CA GLY A 336 9.29 -0.98 34.37
C GLY A 336 8.20 -2.04 34.22
N LYS A 337 8.20 -2.83 33.15
CA LYS A 337 7.15 -3.83 32.87
C LYS A 337 7.50 -5.19 33.47
N GLU A 338 7.25 -5.36 34.78
CA GLU A 338 7.60 -6.56 35.54
C GLU A 338 7.07 -7.88 34.93
N HIS A 339 5.80 -7.89 34.52
CA HIS A 339 5.15 -9.09 33.97
C HIS A 339 5.76 -9.49 32.62
N CYS A 340 6.01 -8.54 31.73
CA CYS A 340 6.75 -8.78 30.48
C CYS A 340 8.16 -9.34 30.73
N VAL A 341 8.88 -8.83 31.73
CA VAL A 341 10.23 -9.33 32.09
C VAL A 341 10.16 -10.78 32.57
N ALA A 342 9.22 -11.10 33.47
CA ALA A 342 9.04 -12.46 33.96
C ALA A 342 8.74 -13.44 32.81
N LEU A 343 7.81 -13.08 31.93
CA LEU A 343 7.45 -13.88 30.76
C LEU A 343 8.64 -14.08 29.80
N LEU A 344 9.44 -13.04 29.53
CA LEU A 344 10.62 -13.17 28.67
C LEU A 344 11.66 -14.12 29.27
N LEU A 345 11.90 -14.04 30.58
CA LEU A 345 12.84 -14.90 31.29
C LEU A 345 12.37 -16.35 31.32
N GLU A 346 11.07 -16.61 31.54
CA GLU A 346 10.47 -17.95 31.51
C GLU A 346 10.67 -18.65 30.16
N TYR A 347 10.60 -17.90 29.05
CA TYR A 347 10.81 -18.42 27.70
C TYR A 347 12.29 -18.42 27.27
N GLY A 348 13.23 -18.15 28.19
CA GLY A 348 14.67 -18.29 27.93
C GLY A 348 15.33 -17.06 27.30
N ALA A 349 14.81 -15.84 27.55
CA ALA A 349 15.53 -14.63 27.22
C ALA A 349 16.88 -14.57 27.96
N ASN A 350 17.95 -14.20 27.25
CA ASN A 350 19.29 -14.07 27.80
C ASN A 350 19.39 -12.75 28.59
N PRO A 351 19.52 -12.78 29.93
CA PRO A 351 19.57 -11.56 30.73
C PRO A 351 20.89 -10.79 30.61
N ASN A 352 21.90 -11.38 29.96
CA ASN A 352 23.24 -10.82 29.77
C ASN A 352 23.51 -10.40 28.32
N GLN A 353 22.47 -10.36 27.47
CA GLN A 353 22.62 -9.91 26.09
C GLN A 353 22.99 -8.42 26.06
N ARG A 354 23.96 -8.04 25.24
CA ARG A 354 24.40 -6.64 25.07
C ARG A 354 23.72 -5.98 23.87
N ASP A 355 23.39 -4.71 24.00
CA ASP A 355 23.04 -3.85 22.87
C ASP A 355 24.32 -3.29 22.17
N PHE A 356 24.16 -2.49 21.11
CA PHE A 356 25.30 -1.93 20.37
C PHE A 356 26.15 -0.94 21.18
N GLU A 357 25.60 -0.36 22.26
CA GLU A 357 26.31 0.51 23.20
C GLU A 357 27.00 -0.28 24.33
N GLY A 358 26.76 -1.60 24.39
CA GLY A 358 27.26 -2.48 25.44
C GLY A 358 26.48 -2.37 26.75
N ASN A 359 25.27 -1.83 26.71
CA ASN A 359 24.31 -1.87 27.83
C ASN A 359 23.73 -3.27 27.98
N VAL A 360 23.30 -3.58 29.21
CA VAL A 360 22.68 -4.85 29.60
C VAL A 360 21.28 -4.56 30.15
N PRO A 361 20.29 -5.47 30.08
CA PRO A 361 18.94 -5.22 30.58
C PRO A 361 18.89 -4.76 32.05
N VAL A 362 19.79 -5.25 32.90
CA VAL A 362 19.90 -4.82 34.31
C VAL A 362 20.24 -3.34 34.42
N TRP A 363 21.14 -2.83 33.55
CA TRP A 363 21.51 -1.43 33.54
C TRP A 363 20.33 -0.54 33.16
N GLN A 364 19.54 -0.95 32.17
CA GLN A 364 18.31 -0.25 31.77
C GLN A 364 17.29 -0.18 32.93
N ALA A 365 17.14 -1.25 33.71
CA ALA A 365 16.29 -1.25 34.90
C ALA A 365 16.81 -0.30 36.01
N ILE A 366 18.13 -0.23 36.21
CA ILE A 366 18.75 0.69 37.17
C ILE A 366 18.54 2.15 36.73
N GLN A 367 18.72 2.44 35.44
CA GLN A 367 18.49 3.77 34.87
C GLN A 367 17.02 4.20 35.01
N GLY A 368 16.08 3.27 34.81
CA GLY A 368 14.64 3.48 35.05
C GLY A 368 14.22 3.49 36.52
N LYS A 369 15.14 3.24 37.47
CA LYS A 369 14.90 3.12 38.92
C LYS A 369 13.89 2.02 39.30
N HIS A 370 13.87 0.92 38.55
CA HIS A 370 12.95 -0.21 38.76
C HIS A 370 13.61 -1.32 39.59
N GLU A 371 13.68 -1.15 40.92
CA GLU A 371 14.35 -2.09 41.84
C GLU A 371 13.78 -3.52 41.81
N SER A 372 12.47 -3.67 41.63
CA SER A 372 11.79 -4.96 41.52
C SER A 372 12.30 -5.78 40.33
N ILE A 373 12.48 -5.13 39.17
CA ILE A 373 13.02 -5.74 37.96
C ILE A 373 14.50 -6.08 38.13
N VAL A 374 15.27 -5.23 38.81
CA VAL A 374 16.68 -5.52 39.11
C VAL A 374 16.78 -6.83 39.91
N LYS A 375 15.95 -7.01 40.95
CA LYS A 375 15.90 -8.26 41.73
C LYS A 375 15.53 -9.45 40.86
N LEU A 376 14.46 -9.34 40.06
CA LEU A 376 14.02 -10.42 39.17
C LEU A 376 15.09 -10.84 38.15
N LEU A 377 15.81 -9.87 37.56
CA LEU A 377 16.90 -10.16 36.62
C LEU A 377 18.09 -10.84 37.33
N MET A 378 18.45 -10.37 38.52
CA MET A 378 19.54 -10.96 39.32
C MET A 378 19.22 -12.39 39.75
N ASP A 379 17.98 -12.67 40.17
CA ASP A 379 17.51 -14.02 40.51
C ASP A 379 17.59 -14.98 39.31
N ASN A 380 17.47 -14.45 38.09
CA ASN A 380 17.61 -15.19 36.84
C ASN A 380 19.05 -15.16 36.25
N GLY A 381 20.06 -14.81 37.07
CA GLY A 381 21.48 -14.95 36.70
C GLY A 381 22.04 -13.80 35.85
N ALA A 382 21.39 -12.63 35.86
CA ALA A 382 21.95 -11.44 35.25
C ALA A 382 23.20 -10.96 36.00
N LYS A 383 24.23 -10.53 35.25
CA LYS A 383 25.48 -10.00 35.79
C LYS A 383 25.76 -8.65 35.18
N ILE A 384 25.91 -7.61 36.00
CA ILE A 384 26.21 -6.26 35.48
C ILE A 384 27.60 -6.16 34.84
N SER A 385 28.54 -7.03 35.25
CA SER A 385 29.86 -7.19 34.65
C SER A 385 29.82 -7.68 33.19
N SER A 386 28.69 -8.21 32.76
CA SER A 386 28.45 -8.52 31.36
C SER A 386 28.21 -7.27 30.52
N GLY A 387 28.22 -6.05 31.06
CA GLY A 387 28.09 -4.81 30.29
C GLY A 387 29.30 -3.88 30.45
N ASN A 388 29.19 -2.68 29.90
CA ASN A 388 30.19 -1.61 30.06
C ASN A 388 30.07 -0.94 31.45
N VAL A 389 30.51 -1.62 32.51
CA VAL A 389 30.41 -1.13 33.91
C VAL A 389 31.04 0.25 34.11
N ALA A 390 32.18 0.53 33.45
CA ALA A 390 32.83 1.83 33.51
C ALA A 390 31.94 2.95 32.91
N GLN A 391 31.20 2.66 31.84
CA GLN A 391 30.24 3.61 31.26
C GLN A 391 29.09 3.86 32.24
N PHE A 392 28.55 2.79 32.83
CA PHE A 392 27.44 2.86 33.79
C PHE A 392 27.79 3.70 35.02
N ALA A 393 28.99 3.48 35.57
CA ALA A 393 29.54 4.22 36.70
C ALA A 393 29.71 5.72 36.39
N CYS A 394 30.27 6.06 35.22
CA CYS A 394 30.38 7.45 34.78
C CYS A 394 29.01 8.11 34.60
N THR A 395 28.05 7.45 33.94
CA THR A 395 26.70 8.02 33.76
C THR A 395 25.95 8.22 35.09
N ALA A 396 26.15 7.35 36.07
CA ALA A 396 25.57 7.52 37.41
C ALA A 396 26.21 8.71 38.16
N ALA A 397 27.51 8.94 37.97
CA ALA A 397 28.23 10.10 38.52
C ALA A 397 27.81 11.43 37.84
N GLU A 398 27.65 11.42 36.51
CA GLU A 398 27.11 12.56 35.73
C GLU A 398 25.70 12.95 36.22
N GLN A 399 24.84 11.97 36.53
CA GLN A 399 23.48 12.21 37.02
C GLN A 399 23.40 12.50 38.54
N ASN A 400 24.54 12.61 39.23
CA ASN A 400 24.63 12.80 40.69
C ASN A 400 23.81 11.79 41.51
N SER A 401 23.70 10.54 41.06
CA SER A 401 22.84 9.53 41.71
C SER A 401 23.66 8.51 42.48
N ILE A 402 23.80 8.75 43.78
CA ILE A 402 24.46 7.82 44.71
C ILE A 402 23.71 6.48 44.76
N ASP A 403 22.39 6.48 44.62
CA ASP A 403 21.59 5.25 44.68
C ASP A 403 21.80 4.36 43.45
N MET A 404 22.05 4.94 42.27
CA MET A 404 22.50 4.15 41.11
C MET A 404 23.89 3.55 41.33
N LEU A 405 24.83 4.30 41.91
CA LEU A 405 26.16 3.77 42.25
C LEU A 405 26.06 2.63 43.27
N LYS A 406 25.23 2.78 44.31
CA LYS A 406 24.96 1.69 45.27
C LYS A 406 24.35 0.46 44.58
N SER A 407 23.42 0.68 43.64
CA SER A 407 22.78 -0.41 42.88
C SER A 407 23.78 -1.15 41.98
N ILE A 408 24.71 -0.44 41.35
CA ILE A 408 25.79 -1.05 40.55
C ILE A 408 26.68 -1.93 41.45
N ILE A 409 27.08 -1.46 42.63
CA ILE A 409 27.87 -2.23 43.61
C ILE A 409 27.09 -3.47 44.07
N HIS A 410 25.81 -3.30 44.38
CA HIS A 410 24.95 -4.41 44.81
C HIS A 410 24.82 -5.49 43.74
N CYS A 411 24.84 -5.11 42.45
CA CYS A 411 24.85 -6.04 41.32
C CYS A 411 26.25 -6.61 40.99
N GLY A 412 27.27 -6.32 41.81
CA GLY A 412 28.64 -6.83 41.64
C GLY A 412 29.48 -6.08 40.60
N GLY A 413 29.12 -4.83 40.27
CA GLY A 413 29.86 -3.98 39.35
C GLY A 413 31.00 -3.22 40.04
N ASP A 414 32.18 -3.20 39.42
CA ASP A 414 33.32 -2.40 39.86
C ASP A 414 33.27 -0.98 39.28
N ILE A 415 33.06 0.01 40.15
CA ILE A 415 32.89 1.42 39.81
C ILE A 415 34.24 2.12 39.58
N THR A 416 35.36 1.49 39.97
CA THR A 416 36.70 2.06 39.84
C THR A 416 37.30 1.90 38.43
N LEU A 417 36.64 1.12 37.58
CA LEU A 417 37.09 0.83 36.22
C LEU A 417 37.04 2.11 35.34
N PRO A 418 38.09 2.37 34.56
CA PRO A 418 38.11 3.46 33.60
C PRO A 418 37.36 3.09 32.32
N ARG A 419 36.76 4.09 31.67
CA ARG A 419 36.21 3.98 30.30
C ARG A 419 37.37 3.84 29.29
N SER A 420 37.06 3.55 28.03
CA SER A 420 38.05 3.42 26.93
C SER A 420 38.97 4.63 26.74
N ASN A 421 38.53 5.82 27.15
CA ASN A 421 39.28 7.07 27.16
C ASN A 421 40.01 7.35 28.49
N GLY A 422 40.15 6.36 29.38
CA GLY A 422 40.81 6.51 30.68
C GLY A 422 40.00 7.21 31.76
N THR A 423 38.87 7.86 31.42
CA THR A 423 38.05 8.59 32.40
C THR A 423 37.37 7.63 33.37
N THR A 424 37.54 7.87 34.66
CA THR A 424 36.83 7.14 35.73
C THR A 424 35.58 7.90 36.17
N ALA A 425 34.68 7.24 36.90
CA ALA A 425 33.51 7.89 37.50
C ALA A 425 33.91 9.07 38.43
N LEU A 426 35.09 9.01 39.04
CA LEU A 426 35.63 10.10 39.87
C LEU A 426 35.94 11.35 39.04
N HIS A 427 36.46 11.21 37.81
CA HIS A 427 36.66 12.36 36.92
C HIS A 427 35.34 13.07 36.64
N MET A 428 34.29 12.32 36.28
CA MET A 428 32.96 12.89 35.99
C MET A 428 32.34 13.53 37.23
N ALA A 429 32.41 12.89 38.40
CA ALA A 429 31.90 13.43 39.66
C ALA A 429 32.58 14.76 40.05
N VAL A 430 33.89 14.88 39.79
CA VAL A 430 34.64 16.13 40.00
C VAL A 430 34.25 17.18 38.96
N CYS A 431 34.14 16.80 37.68
CA CYS A 431 33.72 17.72 36.61
C CYS A 431 32.35 18.35 36.86
N GLU A 432 31.42 17.60 37.44
CA GLU A 432 30.08 18.08 37.80
C GLU A 432 30.05 18.80 39.17
N GLY A 433 31.16 18.83 39.92
CA GLY A 433 31.26 19.50 41.22
C GLY A 433 30.52 18.80 42.36
N ASN A 434 30.17 17.51 42.21
CA ASN A 434 29.30 16.78 43.14
C ASN A 434 30.08 16.19 44.32
N SER A 435 30.35 17.00 45.36
CA SER A 435 31.17 16.61 46.52
C SER A 435 30.69 15.34 47.25
N GLU A 436 29.38 15.08 47.30
CA GLU A 436 28.83 13.89 47.96
C GLU A 436 29.12 12.60 47.20
N THR A 437 28.97 12.61 45.87
CA THR A 437 29.33 11.47 45.01
C THR A 437 30.84 11.24 45.00
N VAL A 438 31.64 12.31 45.00
CA VAL A 438 33.10 12.22 45.15
C VAL A 438 33.46 11.52 46.47
N LYS A 439 32.88 11.96 47.59
CA LYS A 439 33.11 11.32 48.89
C LYS A 439 32.73 9.83 48.86
N PHE A 440 31.58 9.50 48.28
CA PHE A 440 31.14 8.10 48.15
C PHE A 440 32.10 7.27 47.30
N LEU A 441 32.53 7.77 46.13
CA LEU A 441 33.48 7.07 45.26
C LEU A 441 34.86 6.87 45.92
N LEU A 442 35.32 7.87 46.67
CA LEU A 442 36.55 7.75 47.47
C LEU A 442 36.42 6.69 48.56
N ASP A 443 35.26 6.55 49.19
CA ASP A 443 35.00 5.53 50.21
C ASP A 443 34.96 4.12 49.62
N GLN A 444 34.63 4.01 48.33
CA GLN A 444 34.72 2.77 47.54
C GLN A 444 36.11 2.52 46.93
N GLY A 445 37.11 3.33 47.27
CA GLY A 445 38.50 3.11 46.85
C GLY A 445 38.86 3.64 45.46
N ALA A 446 38.13 4.62 44.92
CA ALA A 446 38.52 5.28 43.68
C ALA A 446 39.86 6.03 43.82
N ASP A 447 40.74 5.83 42.84
CA ASP A 447 42.07 6.44 42.80
C ASP A 447 41.99 7.92 42.36
N ILE A 448 42.60 8.79 43.16
CA ILE A 448 42.60 10.26 43.03
C ILE A 448 43.62 10.73 42.00
N ASP A 449 44.68 9.95 41.76
CA ASP A 449 45.82 10.32 40.94
C ASP A 449 45.87 9.55 39.61
N LYS A 450 44.84 8.76 39.30
CA LYS A 450 44.75 8.03 38.03
C LYS A 450 44.47 8.99 36.87
N PRO A 451 45.36 9.13 35.88
CA PRO A 451 45.17 10.07 34.77
C PRO A 451 44.21 9.52 33.70
N ASP A 452 43.43 10.41 33.09
CA ASP A 452 42.70 10.14 31.85
C ASP A 452 43.65 10.17 30.61
N VAL A 453 43.10 9.97 29.40
CA VAL A 453 43.87 10.03 28.14
C VAL A 453 44.51 11.40 27.88
N ASN A 454 43.97 12.47 28.47
CA ASN A 454 44.53 13.82 28.35
C ASN A 454 45.58 14.12 29.43
N GLY A 455 45.89 13.16 30.30
CA GLY A 455 46.83 13.31 31.42
C GLY A 455 46.25 14.04 32.63
N TRP A 456 44.95 14.33 32.63
CA TRP A 456 44.29 14.97 33.76
C TRP A 456 43.99 13.94 34.84
N THR A 457 44.44 14.22 36.06
CA THR A 457 44.01 13.48 37.24
C THR A 457 42.74 14.11 37.82
N PRO A 458 41.88 13.35 38.52
CA PRO A 458 40.72 13.89 39.23
C PRO A 458 41.09 15.06 40.16
N ARG A 459 42.27 14.99 40.78
CA ARG A 459 42.84 16.09 41.56
C ARG A 459 43.17 17.32 40.71
N GLY A 460 43.88 17.13 39.60
CA GLY A 460 44.20 18.20 38.66
C GLY A 460 42.94 18.89 38.10
N LEU A 461 41.87 18.12 37.87
CA LEU A 461 40.57 18.64 37.47
C LEU A 461 39.92 19.50 38.56
N ALA A 462 39.92 19.04 39.82
CA ALA A 462 39.39 19.81 40.95
C ALA A 462 40.16 21.12 41.18
N ASP A 463 41.48 21.10 40.97
CA ASP A 463 42.36 22.26 41.05
C ASP A 463 42.11 23.26 39.93
N HIS A 464 41.95 22.77 38.69
CA HIS A 464 41.65 23.59 37.52
C HIS A 464 40.26 24.24 37.58
N GLN A 465 39.25 23.52 38.07
CA GLN A 465 37.86 23.99 38.13
C GLN A 465 37.51 24.77 39.41
N GLY A 466 38.40 24.81 40.40
CA GLY A 466 38.22 25.61 41.62
C GLY A 466 37.20 25.04 42.62
N HIS A 467 36.98 23.72 42.64
CA HIS A 467 36.02 23.08 43.54
C HIS A 467 36.57 22.90 44.97
N GLU A 468 36.56 23.98 45.77
CA GLU A 468 37.15 24.01 47.13
C GLU A 468 36.66 22.88 48.05
N LYS A 469 35.36 22.57 48.07
CA LYS A 469 34.81 21.45 48.87
C LYS A 469 35.37 20.08 48.48
N ILE A 470 35.70 19.88 47.20
CA ILE A 470 36.28 18.63 46.69
C ILE A 470 37.77 18.56 47.03
N LYS A 471 38.48 19.70 46.95
CA LYS A 471 39.89 19.80 47.38
C LYS A 471 40.06 19.48 48.86
N GLU A 472 39.15 19.97 49.70
CA GLU A 472 39.11 19.62 51.13
C GLU A 472 38.92 18.10 51.33
N LEU A 473 38.07 17.45 50.54
CA LEU A 473 37.88 15.99 50.62
C LEU A 473 39.13 15.21 50.18
N PHE A 474 39.86 15.69 49.17
CA PHE A 474 41.11 15.08 48.74
C PHE A 474 42.27 15.30 49.71
N SER A 475 42.31 16.42 50.44
CA SER A 475 43.36 16.69 51.45
C SER A 475 43.20 15.83 52.72
N VAL A 476 41.96 15.53 53.12
CA VAL A 476 41.65 14.75 54.33
C VAL A 476 42.08 13.28 54.20
N LYS A 477 42.06 12.68 52.99
CA LYS A 477 42.50 11.29 52.78
C LYS A 477 44.03 11.13 52.61
N GLN A 478 44.79 12.22 52.59
CA GLN A 478 46.22 12.22 52.28
C GLN A 478 47.15 11.91 53.46
N ALA A 479 46.63 11.58 54.65
CA ALA A 479 47.47 11.26 55.80
C ALA A 479 48.20 9.90 55.72
N VAL A 480 48.06 9.14 54.62
CA VAL A 480 48.78 7.89 54.40
C VAL A 480 49.43 7.89 53.00
N HIS A 481 50.76 8.04 53.02
CA HIS A 481 51.76 7.97 51.94
C HIS A 481 52.23 9.27 51.23
N THR A 482 53.53 9.51 51.45
CA THR A 482 54.44 10.59 51.03
C THR A 482 54.80 10.53 49.52
N PRO A 483 55.35 11.62 48.94
CA PRO A 483 55.17 12.00 47.54
C PRO A 483 56.25 11.46 46.60
N ALA A 484 55.88 11.29 45.32
CA ALA A 484 56.83 11.10 44.22
C ALA A 484 56.81 12.31 43.26
N ALA A 485 58.02 12.72 42.92
CA ALA A 485 58.50 13.85 42.13
C ALA A 485 57.63 14.39 40.97
N PHE A 486 57.56 15.73 40.92
CA PHE A 486 57.23 16.55 39.76
C PHE A 486 58.26 16.36 38.64
N HIS A 487 57.80 16.21 37.40
CA HIS A 487 58.59 16.44 36.19
C HIS A 487 57.79 17.34 35.22
N ILE A 488 58.34 18.51 34.92
CA ILE A 488 57.87 19.42 33.87
C ILE A 488 58.78 19.21 32.65
N PRO A 489 58.25 19.10 31.43
CA PRO A 489 58.96 19.52 30.22
C PRO A 489 58.37 20.83 29.67
N GLN A 490 59.27 21.69 29.20
CA GLN A 490 59.02 23.02 28.65
C GLN A 490 58.47 22.94 27.21
N ASP A 491 57.49 23.80 26.89
CA ASP A 491 57.10 24.16 25.53
C ASP A 491 58.10 25.15 24.89
N PRO A 492 58.11 25.26 23.55
CA PRO A 492 58.34 26.54 22.91
C PRO A 492 57.16 27.02 22.04
N GLU A 493 56.77 28.26 22.34
CA GLU A 493 56.20 29.31 21.48
C GLU A 493 54.74 29.22 20.98
N SER A 494 53.87 29.95 21.69
CA SER A 494 52.56 30.43 21.23
C SER A 494 52.66 31.86 20.64
N LYS A 495 52.15 32.07 19.42
CA LYS A 495 51.74 33.39 18.92
C LYS A 495 50.24 33.58 19.12
N TYR A 496 49.90 34.58 19.91
CA TYR A 496 48.55 35.09 20.15
C TYR A 496 47.87 35.59 18.87
N ILE A 497 46.53 35.51 18.80
CA ILE A 497 45.63 36.59 18.34
C ILE A 497 44.21 36.35 18.92
N LYS A 498 43.61 37.45 19.39
CA LYS A 498 42.28 37.59 20.03
C LYS A 498 41.14 37.66 19.00
N PHE A 499 39.94 37.24 19.42
CA PHE A 499 38.65 37.57 18.79
C PHE A 499 38.24 39.03 19.02
N PRO A 500 37.37 39.61 18.16
CA PRO A 500 35.97 39.76 18.59
C PRO A 500 34.89 39.59 17.49
N SER A 501 33.67 39.55 17.99
CA SER A 501 32.32 39.39 17.43
C SER A 501 31.85 40.41 16.38
N GLU A 502 31.04 39.96 15.40
CA GLU A 502 29.63 40.40 15.20
C GLU A 502 28.98 39.77 13.95
N SER A 503 27.65 39.69 14.00
CA SER A 503 26.69 39.13 13.03
C SER A 503 26.40 40.05 11.83
N ASN A 504 26.24 39.49 10.62
CA ASN A 504 25.29 40.01 9.60
C ASN A 504 25.06 39.03 8.44
N MET A 505 23.78 38.87 8.05
CA MET A 505 23.29 38.07 6.91
C MET A 505 23.82 38.53 5.54
N PRO A 506 23.94 37.65 4.53
CA PRO A 506 24.17 38.07 3.15
C PRO A 506 22.83 38.39 2.43
N PRO A 507 22.79 39.39 1.52
CA PRO A 507 21.58 39.74 0.79
C PRO A 507 21.42 38.91 -0.49
N ARG A 508 20.18 38.90 -0.97
CA ARG A 508 19.65 38.20 -2.14
C ARG A 508 19.14 39.27 -3.11
N ILE A 509 19.68 39.42 -4.33
CA ILE A 509 18.99 40.14 -5.43
C ILE A 509 19.26 39.45 -6.80
N SER A 510 18.15 39.42 -7.52
CA SER A 510 17.64 38.91 -8.81
C SER A 510 18.41 39.03 -10.13
N GLU A 511 18.15 38.02 -10.99
CA GLU A 511 17.71 38.04 -12.40
C GLU A 511 18.39 38.96 -13.44
N ASN A 512 19.05 38.36 -14.44
CA ASN A 512 18.57 38.23 -15.84
C ASN A 512 19.74 38.06 -16.82
N SER A 513 19.71 36.99 -17.62
CA SER A 513 19.93 36.96 -19.08
C SER A 513 20.39 35.57 -19.55
N CYS A 514 19.61 34.97 -20.45
CA CYS A 514 20.08 33.94 -21.40
C CYS A 514 20.61 34.64 -22.66
N PRO A 515 21.58 34.03 -23.35
CA PRO A 515 21.22 33.46 -24.66
C PRO A 515 21.86 32.08 -24.93
N SER A 516 21.12 31.25 -25.67
CA SER A 516 21.52 29.97 -26.30
C SER A 516 22.36 30.18 -27.59
N PRO A 517 22.73 29.13 -28.35
CA PRO A 517 23.37 27.85 -28.02
C PRO A 517 24.63 27.60 -28.90
N VAL A 518 25.59 26.79 -28.45
CA VAL A 518 26.58 26.16 -29.34
C VAL A 518 26.82 24.70 -28.90
N GLN A 519 26.75 23.79 -29.87
CA GLN A 519 27.13 22.36 -29.83
C GLN A 519 28.55 22.20 -29.22
N GLU A 520 28.92 21.14 -28.50
CA GLU A 520 29.08 19.77 -29.00
C GLU A 520 29.55 18.84 -27.85
N SER A 521 29.06 17.60 -27.84
CA SER A 521 29.63 16.35 -27.27
C SER A 521 30.33 16.32 -25.89
N MET A 522 29.81 15.52 -24.96
CA MET A 522 30.49 14.33 -24.37
C MET A 522 29.70 13.78 -23.16
N PHE A 523 29.65 12.44 -23.11
CA PHE A 523 29.20 11.55 -22.05
C PHE A 523 29.13 12.10 -20.62
N TYR A 524 27.97 11.94 -19.97
CA TYR A 524 27.89 11.68 -18.53
C TYR A 524 26.74 10.74 -18.18
N ASP A 525 27.05 9.87 -17.23
CA ASP A 525 26.24 8.83 -16.61
C ASP A 525 24.79 9.24 -16.34
N ARG A 526 23.86 8.38 -16.74
CA ARG A 526 22.51 8.40 -16.17
C ARG A 526 22.62 7.97 -14.70
N PRO A 527 22.14 8.76 -13.73
CA PRO A 527 22.05 8.27 -12.36
C PRO A 527 21.16 7.02 -12.35
N PRO A 528 21.48 5.99 -11.55
CA PRO A 528 20.61 4.83 -11.45
C PRO A 528 19.23 5.33 -11.04
N ARG A 529 18.21 4.97 -11.82
CA ARG A 529 16.81 5.23 -11.47
C ARG A 529 16.63 4.79 -10.02
N ARG A 530 16.34 5.73 -9.12
CA ARG A 530 15.82 5.42 -7.78
C ARG A 530 14.70 4.41 -8.00
N ARG A 531 14.89 3.15 -7.60
CA ARG A 531 13.79 2.18 -7.51
C ARG A 531 12.73 2.85 -6.65
N SER A 532 11.58 3.17 -7.24
CA SER A 532 10.46 3.69 -6.46
C SER A 532 10.10 2.65 -5.42
N ASN A 533 10.01 3.06 -4.16
CA ASN A 533 9.71 2.16 -3.06
C ASN A 533 8.22 1.79 -3.15
N ASN A 534 7.89 0.82 -4.02
CA ASN A 534 6.53 0.40 -4.37
C ASN A 534 5.84 -0.40 -3.25
N TYR A 535 6.55 -0.66 -2.15
CA TYR A 535 6.12 -1.51 -1.06
C TYR A 535 4.77 -1.08 -0.46
N GLN A 536 4.59 0.20 -0.12
CA GLN A 536 3.34 0.71 0.47
C GLN A 536 2.11 0.52 -0.44
N ASN A 537 2.32 0.39 -1.74
CA ASN A 537 1.26 0.21 -2.73
C ASN A 537 0.98 -1.26 -3.06
N SER A 538 1.82 -2.20 -2.60
CA SER A 538 1.58 -3.64 -2.69
C SER A 538 0.52 -4.08 -1.68
N LEU A 539 -0.07 -5.26 -1.88
CA LEU A 539 -1.02 -5.84 -0.92
C LEU A 539 -0.42 -5.96 0.47
N VAL A 540 0.86 -6.35 0.54
CA VAL A 540 1.60 -6.48 1.79
C VAL A 540 1.73 -5.12 2.49
N GLY A 541 2.17 -4.08 1.78
CA GLY A 541 2.27 -2.73 2.33
C GLY A 541 0.93 -2.17 2.79
N PHE A 542 -0.13 -2.36 1.99
CA PHE A 542 -1.47 -1.89 2.31
C PHE A 542 -2.09 -2.60 3.52
N MET A 543 -1.75 -3.87 3.74
CA MET A 543 -2.14 -4.60 4.95
C MET A 543 -1.41 -4.10 6.20
N THR A 544 -0.16 -3.64 6.07
CA THR A 544 0.68 -3.20 7.20
C THR A 544 0.43 -1.77 7.68
N THR A 545 -0.08 -0.87 6.84
CA THR A 545 -0.17 0.57 7.16
C THR A 545 -1.25 0.94 8.18
N ASN A 546 -2.31 0.12 8.37
CA ASN A 546 -3.50 0.53 9.13
C ASN A 546 -3.98 -0.46 10.20
N ASN A 547 -3.29 -1.58 10.43
CA ASN A 547 -3.79 -2.62 11.34
C ASN A 547 -3.04 -2.64 12.67
N THR A 548 -3.77 -2.33 13.74
CA THR A 548 -3.35 -2.52 15.12
C THR A 548 -3.48 -4.00 15.52
N GLY A 549 -2.34 -4.64 15.79
CA GLY A 549 -2.15 -5.73 16.76
C GLY A 549 -2.79 -7.09 16.47
N GLU A 550 -4.11 -7.24 16.58
CA GLU A 550 -4.69 -8.56 16.87
C GLU A 550 -5.07 -9.38 15.62
N VAL A 551 -5.57 -8.74 14.56
CA VAL A 551 -6.05 -9.45 13.36
C VAL A 551 -4.89 -9.94 12.49
N LEU A 552 -3.82 -9.15 12.36
CA LEU A 552 -2.62 -9.55 11.61
C LEU A 552 -1.83 -10.70 12.25
N PHE A 553 -1.96 -10.87 13.56
CA PHE A 553 -1.31 -11.93 14.32
C PHE A 553 -1.83 -13.34 14.00
N CYS A 554 -3.12 -13.49 13.72
CA CYS A 554 -3.67 -14.77 13.23
C CYS A 554 -3.31 -15.05 11.76
N LEU A 555 -2.89 -14.03 11.02
CA LEU A 555 -2.75 -14.06 9.58
C LEU A 555 -1.36 -14.41 9.09
N LEU A 556 -0.33 -13.84 9.73
CA LEU A 556 1.03 -14.31 9.56
C LEU A 556 1.21 -15.75 10.04
N LYS A 557 0.39 -16.21 11.00
CA LYS A 557 0.38 -17.62 11.45
C LYS A 557 0.02 -18.60 10.33
N LYS A 558 -0.88 -18.23 9.40
CA LYS A 558 -1.25 -19.06 8.24
C LYS A 558 -0.26 -18.91 7.08
N LEU A 559 0.27 -17.72 6.86
CA LEU A 559 1.29 -17.45 5.83
C LEU A 559 2.62 -18.16 6.12
N ILE A 560 3.07 -18.19 7.39
CA ILE A 560 4.37 -18.77 7.77
C ILE A 560 4.35 -20.32 7.69
N VAL A 561 3.24 -20.98 8.07
CA VAL A 561 3.11 -22.44 8.03
C VAL A 561 3.03 -23.00 6.59
N SER A 562 2.76 -22.17 5.58
CA SER A 562 2.79 -22.60 4.16
C SER A 562 4.12 -22.31 3.46
N ILE A 563 5.04 -21.60 4.11
CA ILE A 563 6.36 -21.24 3.55
C ILE A 563 7.46 -22.20 4.05
N SER A 564 7.30 -22.79 5.24
CA SER A 564 8.04 -23.97 5.71
C SER A 564 7.38 -25.27 5.23
#